data_AF-A0A381FP21-F1
#
_entry.id   AF-A0A381FP21-F1
#
_cell.length_a   1.000
_cell.length_b   1.000
_cell.length_c   1.000
_cell.angle_alpha   90.00
_cell.angle_beta   90.00
_cell.angle_gamma   90.00
#
_symmetry.space_group_name_H-M   'P 1'
#
loop_
_entity.id
_entity.type
_entity.pdbx_description
1 polymer ?
#
loop_
_entity_poly.entity_id
_entity_poly.type
_entity_poly.pdbx_seq_one_letter_code
_entity_poly.pdbx_strand_id
1 'polypeptide(L)'
;MRFFLRQNDKLGLYLLPEITLYNPMITKIDLRESLQIANSETTTETEVFQNETLRPILKLQNDLYLSMFTNYALRQKADFGSLSVSKKQIFIEQSVQKDAVLKNTFIGMTIGMFTLEEMEVYQSDSKVFNKRIITMLIERLKSQTEKK
;
A
#
# COMPACT_ATOMS: atom_id res chain seq x y z
N MET A 1 46.93 -54.42 -19.33
CA MET A 1 46.92 -55.21 -18.07
C MET A 1 46.51 -54.28 -16.93
N ARG A 2 45.50 -54.71 -16.15
CA ARG A 2 45.22 -54.38 -14.74
C ARG A 2 45.01 -52.91 -14.35
N PHE A 3 43.75 -52.53 -14.09
CA PHE A 3 42.99 -52.72 -12.84
C PHE A 3 43.29 -51.63 -11.82
N PHE A 4 42.29 -50.78 -11.58
CA PHE A 4 41.81 -50.31 -10.29
C PHE A 4 42.61 -50.83 -9.08
N LEU A 5 43.16 -49.93 -8.26
CA LEU A 5 42.96 -50.00 -6.81
C LEU A 5 42.95 -48.61 -6.18
N ARG A 6 41.84 -48.40 -5.49
CA ARG A 6 41.42 -47.30 -4.64
C ARG A 6 42.07 -47.48 -3.26
N GLN A 7 42.33 -46.33 -2.60
CA GLN A 7 42.37 -46.04 -1.15
C GLN A 7 43.56 -45.10 -0.89
N ASN A 8 43.49 -44.06 -0.09
CA ASN A 8 42.44 -43.27 0.55
C ASN A 8 43.24 -42.12 1.18
N ASP A 9 42.84 -40.87 0.92
CA ASP A 9 43.02 -39.71 1.83
C ASP A 9 42.54 -38.45 1.11
N LYS A 10 41.24 -38.44 0.79
CA LYS A 10 40.51 -37.18 0.62
C LYS A 10 39.38 -37.21 1.62
N LEU A 11 39.63 -36.49 2.72
CA LEU A 11 38.69 -36.15 3.77
C LEU A 11 37.39 -35.67 3.14
N GLY A 12 36.41 -36.55 3.07
CA GLY A 12 35.02 -36.15 3.06
C GLY A 12 34.62 -35.89 4.50
N LEU A 13 34.09 -34.71 4.79
CA LEU A 13 32.92 -34.56 5.64
C LEU A 13 32.24 -33.19 5.40
N TYR A 14 31.03 -33.30 4.84
CA TYR A 14 29.85 -32.47 5.05
C TYR A 14 29.78 -31.05 4.43
N LEU A 15 29.15 -31.03 3.25
CA LEU A 15 27.92 -30.29 2.94
C LEU A 15 27.79 -28.88 3.53
N LEU A 16 28.12 -27.87 2.73
CA LEU A 16 27.34 -26.64 2.69
C LEU A 16 26.93 -26.41 1.23
N PRO A 17 25.62 -26.33 0.92
CA PRO A 17 25.17 -26.07 -0.43
C PRO A 17 25.64 -24.68 -0.83
N GLU A 18 25.95 -24.49 -2.12
CA GLU A 18 26.09 -23.17 -2.70
C GLU A 18 24.88 -22.33 -2.28
N ILE A 19 25.09 -21.42 -1.34
CA ILE A 19 24.14 -20.36 -1.04
C ILE A 19 24.23 -19.47 -2.26
N THR A 20 23.44 -19.81 -3.27
CA THR A 20 22.92 -18.82 -4.21
C THR A 20 22.42 -17.69 -3.32
N LEU A 21 23.13 -16.58 -3.35
CA LEU A 21 22.69 -15.34 -2.75
C LEU A 21 21.53 -14.82 -3.62
N TYR A 22 20.43 -15.58 -3.68
CA TYR A 22 19.13 -15.07 -4.01
C TYR A 22 18.76 -14.18 -2.85
N ASN A 23 19.23 -12.94 -2.94
CA ASN A 23 18.61 -11.84 -2.24
C ASN A 23 17.41 -11.47 -3.11
N PRO A 24 16.18 -12.00 -2.84
CA PRO A 24 15.03 -11.35 -3.42
C PRO A 24 15.09 -9.94 -2.83
N MET A 25 15.42 -8.97 -3.67
CA MET A 25 15.04 -7.59 -3.41
C MET A 25 13.59 -7.68 -2.99
N ILE A 26 13.28 -7.50 -1.70
CA ILE A 26 11.91 -7.50 -1.20
C ILE A 26 11.21 -6.45 -2.04
N THR A 27 10.39 -6.92 -2.96
CA THR A 27 9.67 -6.06 -3.88
C THR A 27 8.49 -5.52 -3.11
N LYS A 28 8.07 -4.27 -3.39
CA LYS A 28 6.90 -3.63 -2.74
C LYS A 28 5.63 -4.50 -2.74
N ILE A 29 5.59 -5.51 -3.61
CA ILE A 29 4.55 -6.52 -3.78
C ILE A 29 4.53 -7.51 -2.59
N ASP A 30 5.70 -7.91 -2.06
CA ASP A 30 5.83 -8.91 -0.99
C ASP A 30 5.31 -8.43 0.38
N LEU A 31 5.13 -7.11 0.54
CA LEU A 31 4.58 -6.49 1.75
C LEU A 31 3.05 -6.37 1.73
N ARG A 32 2.41 -6.72 0.61
CA ARG A 32 0.95 -6.60 0.44
C ARG A 32 0.30 -7.95 0.66
N GLU A 33 -0.40 -8.07 1.78
CA GLU A 33 -1.23 -9.22 2.12
C GLU A 33 -2.30 -9.43 1.02
N SER A 34 -2.19 -10.50 0.23
CA SER A 34 -3.14 -10.80 -0.84
C SER A 34 -4.49 -11.19 -0.22
N LEU A 35 -5.48 -10.32 -0.30
CA LEU A 35 -6.85 -10.69 0.05
C LEU A 35 -7.47 -11.41 -1.14
N GLN A 36 -7.47 -12.75 -1.09
CA GLN A 36 -8.24 -13.58 -2.03
C GLN A 36 -9.74 -13.33 -1.81
N ILE A 37 -10.29 -12.37 -2.55
CA ILE A 37 -11.73 -12.19 -2.66
C ILE A 37 -12.10 -12.68 -4.05
N ALA A 38 -13.00 -13.66 -4.12
CA ALA A 38 -13.45 -14.27 -5.37
C ALA A 38 -13.93 -13.19 -6.36
N ASN A 39 -13.17 -13.03 -7.44
CA ASN A 39 -13.56 -12.18 -8.56
C ASN A 39 -14.76 -12.84 -9.25
N SER A 40 -15.89 -12.14 -9.26
CA SER A 40 -17.02 -12.50 -10.13
C SER A 40 -16.65 -12.12 -11.57
N GLU A 41 -17.04 -12.95 -12.53
CA GLU A 41 -16.59 -13.01 -13.94
C GLU A 41 -16.90 -11.76 -14.82
N THR A 42 -17.13 -10.59 -14.21
CA THR A 42 -17.44 -9.30 -14.86
C THR A 42 -16.66 -8.13 -14.23
N THR A 43 -15.51 -8.39 -13.62
CA THR A 43 -14.73 -7.37 -12.91
C THR A 43 -13.97 -6.49 -13.91
N THR A 44 -14.29 -5.20 -13.95
CA THR A 44 -13.53 -4.23 -14.76
C THR A 44 -12.10 -4.15 -14.23
N GLU A 45 -11.08 -4.02 -15.08
CA GLU A 45 -9.66 -3.88 -14.68
C GLU A 45 -9.44 -2.85 -13.56
N THR A 46 -10.29 -1.81 -13.52
CA THR A 46 -10.31 -0.78 -12.46
C THR A 46 -10.69 -1.31 -11.06
N GLU A 47 -11.56 -2.31 -10.96
CA GLU A 47 -11.99 -2.91 -9.68
C GLU A 47 -10.93 -3.87 -9.14
N VAL A 48 -10.30 -4.64 -10.04
CA VAL A 48 -9.14 -5.49 -9.72
C VAL A 48 -8.01 -4.62 -9.16
N PHE A 49 -7.64 -3.56 -9.89
CA PHE A 49 -6.64 -2.58 -9.43
C PHE A 49 -7.00 -1.96 -8.07
N GLN A 50 -8.27 -1.64 -7.85
CA GLN A 50 -8.71 -1.08 -6.57
C GLN A 50 -8.51 -2.06 -5.41
N ASN A 51 -8.83 -3.34 -5.58
CA ASN A 51 -8.77 -4.34 -4.52
C ASN A 51 -7.36 -4.85 -4.27
N GLU A 52 -6.57 -5.04 -5.33
CA GLU A 52 -5.23 -5.62 -5.25
C GLU A 52 -4.14 -4.57 -5.00
N THR A 53 -4.35 -3.34 -5.46
CA THR A 53 -3.35 -2.26 -5.34
C THR A 53 -3.77 -1.20 -4.33
N LEU A 54 -4.89 -0.50 -4.59
CA LEU A 54 -5.26 0.67 -3.80
C LEU A 54 -5.61 0.33 -2.34
N ARG A 55 -6.38 -0.73 -2.12
CA ARG A 55 -6.78 -1.14 -0.76
C ARG A 55 -5.58 -1.53 0.11
N PRO A 56 -4.64 -2.40 -0.34
CA PRO A 56 -3.44 -2.71 0.44
C PRO A 56 -2.57 -1.49 0.72
N ILE A 57 -2.35 -0.61 -0.25
CA ILE A 57 -1.54 0.61 -0.05
C ILE A 57 -2.18 1.52 1.00
N LEU A 58 -3.49 1.78 0.89
CA LEU A 58 -4.22 2.62 1.85
C LEU A 58 -4.27 1.99 3.25
N LYS A 59 -4.29 0.65 3.34
CA LYS A 59 -4.19 -0.08 4.61
C LYS A 59 -2.80 0.07 5.23
N LEU A 60 -1.76 -0.10 4.43
CA LEU A 60 -0.36 -0.04 4.87
C LEU A 60 0.04 1.37 5.35
N GLN A 61 -0.37 2.40 4.61
CA GLN A 61 -0.03 3.80 4.94
C GLN A 61 -1.05 4.48 5.88
N ASN A 62 -1.98 3.73 6.47
CA ASN A 62 -3.07 4.26 7.28
C ASN A 62 -2.60 5.26 8.35
N ASP A 63 -1.54 4.91 9.09
CA ASP A 63 -1.06 5.72 10.21
C ASP A 63 -0.39 7.02 9.74
N LEU A 64 0.27 6.99 8.58
CA LEU A 64 0.82 8.18 7.94
C LEU A 64 -0.29 9.14 7.51
N TYR A 65 -1.36 8.62 6.91
CA TYR A 65 -2.51 9.44 6.53
C TYR A 65 -3.18 10.09 7.74
N LEU A 66 -3.41 9.32 8.81
CA LEU A 66 -3.98 9.84 10.04
C LEU A 66 -3.10 10.91 10.69
N SER A 67 -1.79 10.65 10.80
CA SER A 67 -0.85 11.59 11.39
C SER A 67 -0.77 12.89 10.56
N MET A 68 -0.63 12.78 9.24
CA MET A 68 -0.59 13.94 8.34
C MET A 68 -1.90 14.75 8.42
N PHE A 69 -3.05 14.08 8.36
CA PHE A 69 -4.35 14.75 8.49
C PHE A 69 -4.52 15.43 9.84
N THR A 70 -4.11 14.78 10.94
CA THR A 70 -4.21 15.36 12.29
C THR A 70 -3.34 16.63 12.41
N ASN A 71 -2.12 16.59 11.88
CA ASN A 71 -1.25 17.77 11.83
C ASN A 71 -1.87 18.91 11.01
N TYR A 72 -2.44 18.60 9.85
CA TYR A 72 -3.18 19.56 9.03
C TYR A 72 -4.37 20.15 9.79
N ALA A 73 -5.17 19.31 10.43
CA ALA A 73 -6.37 19.72 11.16
C ALA A 73 -6.02 20.64 12.34
N LEU A 74 -4.97 20.33 13.11
CA LEU A 74 -4.50 21.17 14.23
C LEU A 74 -3.99 22.53 13.75
N ARG A 75 -3.30 22.59 12.59
CA ARG A 75 -2.86 23.85 11.98
C ARG A 75 -4.03 24.72 11.54
N GLN A 76 -5.06 24.10 10.96
CA GLN A 76 -6.23 24.82 10.48
C GLN A 76 -7.19 25.22 11.61
N LYS A 77 -7.29 24.37 12.64
CA LYS A 77 -8.20 24.54 13.77
C LYS A 77 -7.65 23.85 15.02
N ALA A 78 -7.12 24.64 15.95
CA ALA A 78 -6.58 24.13 17.21
C ALA A 78 -7.61 23.31 18.02
N ASP A 79 -8.89 23.70 17.95
CA ASP A 79 -10.01 23.00 18.61
C ASP A 79 -10.48 21.72 17.88
N PHE A 80 -9.75 21.23 16.88
CA PHE A 80 -10.15 20.01 16.18
C PHE A 80 -10.33 18.81 17.12
N GLY A 81 -9.50 18.71 18.17
CA GLY A 81 -9.58 17.65 19.18
C GLY A 81 -10.90 17.62 19.94
N SER A 82 -11.49 18.78 20.23
CA SER A 82 -12.72 18.93 21.03
C SER A 82 -14.02 18.87 20.23
N LEU A 83 -13.93 18.76 18.89
CA LEU A 83 -15.11 18.61 18.03
C LEU A 83 -15.81 17.25 18.22
N SER A 84 -17.14 17.25 18.09
CA SER A 84 -17.93 16.03 18.01
C SER A 84 -17.58 15.20 16.77
N VAL A 85 -17.78 13.88 16.85
CA VAL A 85 -17.47 12.93 15.77
C VAL A 85 -18.08 13.37 14.43
N SER A 86 -19.36 13.74 14.40
CA SER A 86 -20.04 14.19 13.19
C SER A 86 -19.40 15.45 12.58
N LYS A 87 -19.00 16.42 13.41
CA LYS A 87 -18.32 17.64 12.93
C LYS A 87 -16.92 17.33 12.40
N LYS A 88 -16.21 16.39 13.01
CA LYS A 88 -14.90 15.91 12.53
C LYS A 88 -15.03 15.24 11.16
N GLN A 89 -16.03 14.40 10.96
CA GLN A 89 -16.28 13.73 9.67
C GLN A 89 -16.58 14.72 8.54
N ILE A 90 -17.44 15.71 8.81
CA ILE A 90 -17.73 16.77 7.84
C ILE A 90 -16.47 17.58 7.52
N PHE A 91 -15.68 17.90 8.56
CA PHE A 91 -14.42 18.63 8.38
C PHE A 91 -13.40 17.85 7.54
N ILE A 92 -13.25 16.55 7.78
CA ILE A 92 -12.39 15.66 6.98
C ILE A 92 -12.79 15.73 5.52
N GLU A 93 -14.06 15.50 5.21
CA GLU A 93 -14.55 15.48 3.83
C GLU A 93 -14.34 16.82 3.13
N GLN A 94 -14.71 17.92 3.78
CA GLN A 94 -14.55 19.25 3.23
C GLN A 94 -13.08 19.61 3.00
N SER A 95 -12.21 19.27 3.95
CA SER A 95 -10.77 19.58 3.86
C SER A 95 -10.12 18.81 2.71
N VAL A 96 -10.36 17.50 2.61
CA VAL A 96 -9.75 16.66 1.57
C VAL A 96 -10.31 16.97 0.18
N GLN A 97 -11.57 17.37 0.06
CA GLN A 97 -12.18 17.74 -1.23
C GLN A 97 -11.80 19.15 -1.70
N LYS A 98 -11.77 20.14 -0.80
CA LYS A 98 -11.53 21.55 -1.18
C LYS A 98 -10.06 21.92 -1.24
N ASP A 99 -9.22 21.35 -0.38
CA ASP A 99 -7.79 21.65 -0.37
C ASP A 99 -7.06 20.81 -1.43
N ALA A 100 -6.68 21.48 -2.54
CA ALA A 100 -5.94 20.85 -3.62
C ALA A 100 -4.54 20.39 -3.21
N VAL A 101 -3.87 21.09 -2.29
CA VAL A 101 -2.52 20.74 -1.81
C VAL A 101 -2.58 19.48 -0.98
N LEU A 102 -3.53 19.41 -0.03
CA LEU A 102 -3.76 18.22 0.78
C LEU A 102 -4.13 17.02 -0.10
N LYS A 103 -5.06 17.22 -1.03
CA LYS A 103 -5.52 16.18 -1.98
C LYS A 103 -4.36 15.63 -2.81
N ASN A 104 -3.57 16.50 -3.42
CA ASN A 104 -2.44 16.08 -4.26
C ASN A 104 -1.34 15.40 -3.44
N THR A 105 -1.14 15.83 -2.19
CA THR A 105 -0.20 15.18 -1.27
C THR A 105 -0.62 13.75 -0.99
N PHE A 106 -1.90 13.52 -0.65
CA PHE A 106 -2.40 12.16 -0.40
C PHE A 106 -2.36 11.27 -1.63
N ILE A 107 -2.76 11.80 -2.79
CA ILE A 107 -2.64 11.11 -4.07
C ILE A 107 -1.17 10.74 -4.32
N GLY A 108 -0.24 11.68 -4.14
CA GLY A 108 1.20 11.45 -4.32
C GLY A 108 1.76 10.39 -3.37
N MET A 109 1.34 10.37 -2.11
CA MET A 109 1.71 9.32 -1.15
C MET A 109 1.24 7.93 -1.59
N THR A 110 0.03 7.85 -2.17
CA THR A 110 -0.52 6.60 -2.71
C THR A 110 0.23 6.15 -3.95
N ILE A 111 0.40 7.04 -4.94
CA ILE A 111 1.09 6.74 -6.21
C ILE A 111 2.56 6.41 -5.97
N GLY A 112 3.19 7.03 -4.96
CA GLY A 112 4.57 6.73 -4.56
C GLY A 112 4.79 5.28 -4.14
N MET A 113 3.73 4.51 -3.85
CA MET A 113 3.79 3.07 -3.54
C MET A 113 3.50 2.18 -4.75
N PHE A 114 3.17 2.73 -5.91
CA PHE A 114 2.89 1.95 -7.10
C PHE A 114 4.16 1.28 -7.64
N THR A 115 3.96 0.15 -8.31
CA THR A 115 4.94 -0.49 -9.19
C THR A 115 4.88 0.14 -10.59
N LEU A 116 5.84 -0.19 -11.46
CA LEU A 116 5.86 0.33 -12.84
C LEU A 116 4.59 -0.08 -13.61
N GLU A 117 4.20 -1.35 -13.50
CA GLU A 117 2.98 -1.90 -14.13
C GLU A 117 1.71 -1.20 -13.61
N GLU A 118 1.62 -1.00 -12.28
CA GLU A 118 0.50 -0.28 -11.66
C GLU A 118 0.45 1.19 -12.11
N MET A 119 1.61 1.79 -12.37
CA MET A 119 1.70 3.17 -12.83
C MET A 119 1.25 3.35 -14.29
N GLU A 120 1.44 2.34 -15.13
CA GLU A 120 0.89 2.32 -16.49
C GLU A 120 -0.64 2.23 -16.47
N VAL A 121 -1.19 1.33 -15.63
CA VAL A 121 -2.65 1.23 -15.43
C VAL A 121 -3.20 2.54 -14.89
N TYR A 122 -2.56 3.15 -13.90
CA TYR A 122 -2.99 4.43 -13.34
C TYR A 122 -2.95 5.55 -14.39
N GLN A 123 -1.96 5.56 -15.28
CA GLN A 123 -1.86 6.57 -16.34
C GLN A 123 -3.00 6.47 -17.35
N SER A 124 -3.54 5.27 -17.60
CA SER A 124 -4.66 5.07 -18.54
C SER A 124 -5.91 5.88 -18.16
N ASP A 125 -6.22 5.99 -16.85
CA ASP A 125 -7.38 6.74 -16.36
C ASP A 125 -7.12 7.41 -14.99
N SER A 126 -6.06 8.21 -14.95
CA SER A 126 -5.60 8.89 -13.73
C SER A 126 -6.69 9.73 -13.06
N LYS A 127 -7.62 10.31 -13.83
CA LYS A 127 -8.72 11.12 -13.30
C LYS A 127 -9.73 10.27 -12.53
N VAL A 128 -10.07 9.08 -13.02
CA VAL A 128 -10.96 8.15 -12.32
C VAL A 128 -10.27 7.60 -11.07
N PHE A 129 -9.01 7.17 -11.18
CA PHE A 129 -8.27 6.65 -10.04
C PHE A 129 -8.06 7.69 -8.94
N ASN A 130 -7.76 8.94 -9.29
CA ASN A 130 -7.63 10.02 -8.31
C ASN A 130 -8.90 10.26 -7.51
N LYS A 131 -10.06 10.25 -8.17
CA LYS A 131 -11.34 10.35 -7.47
C LYS A 131 -11.54 9.17 -6.53
N ARG A 132 -11.26 7.94 -6.97
CA ARG A 132 -11.38 6.73 -6.15
C ARG A 132 -10.47 6.74 -4.93
N ILE A 133 -9.19 7.10 -5.10
CA ILE A 133 -8.22 7.21 -4.01
C ILE A 133 -8.74 8.17 -2.94
N ILE A 134 -9.23 9.34 -3.35
CA ILE A 134 -9.76 10.34 -2.42
C ILE A 134 -11.01 9.85 -1.70
N THR A 135 -11.97 9.25 -2.41
CA THR A 135 -13.17 8.68 -1.79
C THR A 135 -12.82 7.63 -0.73
N MET A 136 -11.96 6.68 -1.09
CA MET A 136 -11.52 5.61 -0.17
C MET A 136 -10.75 6.15 1.03
N LEU A 137 -9.92 7.18 0.82
CA LEU A 137 -9.16 7.82 1.90
C LEU A 137 -10.07 8.58 2.86
N ILE A 138 -11.08 9.31 2.34
CA ILE A 138 -12.08 9.99 3.17
C ILE A 138 -12.86 8.98 4.02
N GLU A 139 -13.36 7.91 3.42
CA GLU A 139 -14.07 6.84 4.14
C GLU A 139 -13.20 6.24 5.24
N ARG A 140 -11.91 6.00 4.94
CA ARG A 140 -10.94 5.47 5.89
C ARG A 140 -10.71 6.43 7.05
N LEU A 141 -10.45 7.72 6.79
CA LEU A 141 -10.28 8.73 7.83
C LEU A 141 -11.53 8.86 8.72
N LYS A 142 -12.74 8.81 8.12
CA LYS A 142 -14.01 8.83 8.86
C LYS A 142 -14.14 7.61 9.77
N SER A 143 -13.88 6.40 9.26
CA SER A 143 -13.97 5.15 10.03
C SER A 143 -13.03 5.14 11.25
N GLN A 144 -11.86 5.76 11.15
CA GLN A 144 -10.92 5.88 12.28
C GLN A 144 -11.36 6.91 13.33
N THR A 145 -12.22 7.86 12.95
CA THR A 145 -12.77 8.87 13.86
C THR A 145 -13.96 8.35 14.66
N GLU A 146 -14.66 7.31 14.18
CA GLU A 146 -15.80 6.68 14.86
C GLU A 146 -15.39 5.69 15.95
N LYS A 147 -14.20 5.10 15.87
CA LYS A 147 -13.73 4.03 16.76
C LYS A 147 -13.13 4.50 18.08
N LYS A 148 -13.33 5.76 18.46
CA LYS A 148 -12.72 6.39 19.65
C LYS A 148 -13.76 6.90 20.61
#